data_AF-A0AAN7TXB2-F1
#
_entry.id   AF-A0AAN7TXB2-F1
#
_cell.length_a   1.000
_cell.length_b   1.000
_cell.length_c   1.000
_cell.angle_alpha   90.00
_cell.angle_beta   90.00
_cell.angle_gamma   90.00
#
_symmetry.space_group_name_H-M   'P 1'
#
loop_
_entity.id
_entity.type
_entity.pdbx_description
1 polymer ?
#
loop_
_entity_poly.entity_id
_entity_poly.type
_entity_poly.pdbx_seq_one_letter_code
_entity_poly.pdbx_strand_id
1 'polypeptide(L)'
;MNSQFTFEFDNYLKVSQPKPIRVFLTILIGFGLLLVGEFTFFIGSEKMQIVGCSLSNNNQTGSSSNSLENCFLEGFKLTTCLNERFNTGSNYTLSFSVSMFGLKKDQISKVLIGLVILTFLFAQAVFQIMHYFNWIKRKRIQQILSEGQIFLNGNKKYEKMLTIYFFIVGLIYAALKVIWILYRNDEYSNIECGDDTYKVYYLGTVSEQAGNLITSSIGYLLFPLIYAGSWINYLSDLDFKKMTDHLSHVSMKQIKNILVLDFEIYNKIIDNAIIKKYPNDSKFKLFLRKNTFSFLTTPTSEIVEFLVPHKKSTPQDFQPMLYNENKISKLSLIDEVHNDKENNK
;
A
#
# COMPACT_ATOMS: atom_id res chain seq x y z
N MET A 1 -13.12 -35.65 -8.86
CA MET A 1 -13.14 -35.89 -10.32
C MET A 1 -12.46 -34.72 -10.98
N ASN A 2 -11.28 -34.90 -11.57
CA ASN A 2 -10.62 -33.84 -12.34
C ASN A 2 -11.19 -33.86 -13.76
N SER A 3 -12.01 -32.87 -14.07
CA SER A 3 -12.48 -32.65 -15.43
C SER A 3 -11.30 -32.19 -16.31
N GLN A 4 -11.37 -32.47 -17.62
CA GLN A 4 -10.39 -31.96 -18.59
C GLN A 4 -10.23 -30.43 -18.49
N PHE A 5 -11.33 -29.73 -18.23
CA PHE A 5 -11.33 -28.29 -17.97
C PHE A 5 -10.46 -27.91 -16.78
N THR A 6 -10.60 -28.58 -15.62
CA THR A 6 -9.79 -28.30 -14.43
C THR A 6 -8.30 -28.46 -14.71
N PHE A 7 -7.92 -29.53 -15.43
CA PHE A 7 -6.51 -29.76 -15.77
C PHE A 7 -5.94 -28.70 -16.72
N GLU A 8 -6.66 -28.37 -17.79
CA GLU A 8 -6.24 -27.37 -18.78
C GLU A 8 -6.22 -25.96 -18.17
N PHE A 9 -7.23 -25.61 -17.37
CA PHE A 9 -7.33 -24.31 -16.71
C PHE A 9 -6.27 -24.15 -15.61
N ASP A 10 -5.94 -25.20 -14.84
CA ASP A 10 -4.82 -25.15 -13.89
C ASP A 10 -3.47 -24.92 -14.58
N ASN A 11 -3.25 -25.55 -15.73
CA ASN A 11 -2.05 -25.33 -16.52
C ASN A 11 -2.00 -23.90 -17.08
N TYR A 12 -3.13 -23.38 -17.55
CA TYR A 12 -3.26 -21.98 -17.93
C TYR A 12 -2.96 -21.03 -16.76
N LEU A 13 -3.49 -21.29 -15.56
CA LEU A 13 -3.24 -20.49 -14.37
C LEU A 13 -1.75 -20.48 -13.98
N LYS A 14 -1.04 -21.62 -14.09
CA LYS A 14 0.41 -21.69 -13.81
C LYS A 14 1.24 -20.78 -14.73
N VAL A 15 0.78 -20.56 -15.96
CA VAL A 15 1.48 -19.73 -16.97
C VAL A 15 1.07 -18.26 -16.90
N SER A 16 -0.17 -17.98 -16.49
CA SER A 16 -0.72 -16.62 -16.44
C SER A 16 -0.49 -15.92 -15.10
N GLN A 17 -0.54 -16.65 -13.98
CA GLN A 17 -0.35 -16.07 -12.66
C GLN A 17 1.11 -15.64 -12.42
N PRO A 18 1.33 -14.48 -11.75
CA PRO A 18 2.68 -14.07 -11.37
C PRO A 18 3.27 -15.05 -10.34
N LYS A 19 4.50 -15.50 -10.60
CA LYS A 19 5.26 -16.33 -9.66
C LYS A 19 5.47 -15.59 -8.33
N PRO A 20 5.48 -16.28 -7.17
CA PRO A 20 5.68 -15.64 -5.87
C PRO A 20 6.95 -14.78 -5.81
N ILE A 21 8.03 -15.24 -6.44
CA ILE A 21 9.30 -14.51 -6.51
C ILE A 21 9.17 -13.17 -7.23
N ARG A 22 8.34 -13.10 -8.29
CA ARG A 22 8.10 -11.86 -9.03
C ARG A 22 7.35 -10.86 -8.16
N VAL A 23 6.34 -11.33 -7.43
CA VAL A 23 5.58 -10.48 -6.48
C VAL A 23 6.49 -9.95 -5.38
N PHE A 24 7.33 -10.81 -4.80
CA PHE A 24 8.28 -10.40 -3.76
C PHE A 24 9.31 -9.39 -4.28
N LEU A 25 9.84 -9.59 -5.49
CA LEU A 25 10.74 -8.62 -6.13
C LEU A 25 10.07 -7.27 -6.38
N THR A 26 8.81 -7.26 -6.85
CA THR A 26 8.06 -6.01 -7.04
C THR A 26 7.85 -5.26 -5.72
N ILE A 27 7.51 -5.99 -4.66
CA ILE A 27 7.43 -5.47 -3.28
C ILE A 27 8.75 -4.82 -2.85
N LEU A 28 9.87 -5.52 -3.05
CA LEU A 28 11.19 -5.09 -2.60
C LEU A 28 11.68 -3.87 -3.39
N ILE A 29 11.51 -3.86 -4.72
CA ILE A 29 11.83 -2.72 -5.58
C ILE A 29 10.99 -1.51 -5.18
N GLY A 30 9.68 -1.70 -4.96
CA GLY A 30 8.78 -0.62 -4.53
C GLY A 30 9.20 -0.02 -3.18
N PHE A 31 9.54 -0.87 -2.20
CA PHE A 31 10.07 -0.43 -0.92
C PHE A 31 11.39 0.34 -1.06
N GLY A 32 12.32 -0.16 -1.88
CA GLY A 32 13.60 0.50 -2.16
C GLY A 32 13.44 1.90 -2.77
N LEU A 33 12.55 2.06 -3.75
CA LEU A 33 12.27 3.35 -4.37
C LEU A 33 11.72 4.38 -3.36
N LEU A 34 10.84 3.94 -2.45
CA LEU A 34 10.29 4.81 -1.41
C LEU A 34 11.34 5.17 -0.36
N LEU A 35 12.22 4.23 0.00
CA LEU A 35 13.37 4.49 0.86
C LEU A 35 14.31 5.54 0.26
N VAL A 36 14.57 5.48 -1.05
CA VAL A 36 15.37 6.50 -1.73
C VAL A 36 14.72 7.88 -1.62
N GLY A 37 13.40 7.97 -1.85
CA GLY A 37 12.66 9.23 -1.68
C GLY A 37 12.76 9.80 -0.26
N GLU A 38 12.67 8.93 0.76
CA GLU A 38 12.87 9.31 2.16
C GLU A 38 14.30 9.79 2.45
N PHE A 39 15.28 9.03 1.99
CA PHE A 39 16.69 9.36 2.16
C PHE A 39 17.05 10.70 1.52
N THR A 40 16.57 10.96 0.29
CA THR A 40 16.77 12.23 -0.40
C THR A 40 16.13 13.39 0.34
N PHE A 41 14.93 13.22 0.92
CA PHE A 41 14.28 14.26 1.70
C PHE A 41 15.09 14.67 2.93
N PHE A 42 15.59 13.70 3.70
CA PHE A 42 16.35 14.00 4.91
C PHE A 42 17.73 14.59 4.61
N ILE A 43 18.45 14.06 3.60
CA ILE A 43 19.73 14.64 3.16
C ILE A 43 19.56 16.05 2.64
N GLY A 44 18.52 16.29 1.83
CA GLY A 44 18.20 17.64 1.34
C GLY A 44 17.91 18.63 2.45
N SER A 45 17.53 18.15 3.64
CA SER A 45 17.21 18.97 4.82
C SER A 45 18.39 19.17 5.78
N GLU A 46 19.55 18.57 5.52
CA GLU A 46 20.74 18.69 6.39
C GLU A 46 21.42 20.06 6.28
N LYS A 47 21.38 20.68 5.09
CA LYS A 47 22.00 21.98 4.86
C LYS A 47 21.01 23.10 5.12
N MET A 48 21.42 24.06 5.95
CA MET A 48 20.71 25.30 6.18
C MET A 48 21.48 26.44 5.52
N GLN A 49 20.80 27.23 4.70
CA GLN A 49 21.39 28.37 3.99
C GLN A 49 20.71 29.66 4.43
N ILE A 50 21.45 30.56 5.06
CA ILE A 50 20.96 31.86 5.52
C ILE A 50 20.91 32.83 4.33
N VAL A 51 19.84 33.60 4.23
CA VAL A 51 19.61 34.64 3.19
C VAL A 51 19.36 36.03 3.73
N GLY A 52 19.16 36.14 5.05
CA GLY A 52 19.01 37.41 5.70
C GLY A 52 19.23 37.28 7.20
N CYS A 53 19.69 38.36 7.82
CA CYS A 53 19.94 38.43 9.25
C CYS A 53 19.40 39.74 9.82
N SER A 54 19.09 39.70 11.11
CA SER A 54 18.73 40.88 11.90
C SER A 54 19.29 40.71 13.32
N LEU A 55 19.75 41.80 13.94
CA LEU A 55 20.13 41.77 15.35
C LEU A 55 18.86 41.77 16.22
N SER A 56 18.79 40.86 17.18
CA SER A 56 17.61 40.69 18.04
C SER A 56 17.42 41.82 19.07
N ASN A 57 18.50 42.51 19.47
CA ASN A 57 18.52 43.40 20.65
C ASN A 57 18.70 44.90 20.38
N ASN A 58 18.54 45.39 19.13
CA ASN A 58 18.81 46.80 18.89
C ASN A 58 17.60 47.70 19.21
N ASN A 59 17.63 48.36 20.38
CA ASN A 59 16.76 49.48 20.76
C ASN A 59 17.01 50.76 19.90
N GLN A 60 17.81 50.66 18.84
CA GLN A 60 18.04 51.76 17.91
C GLN A 60 16.95 51.79 16.83
N THR A 61 16.24 52.91 16.80
CA THR A 61 15.12 53.28 15.92
C THR A 61 15.48 53.41 14.43
N GLY A 62 16.28 52.50 13.85
CA GLY A 62 16.65 52.63 12.44
C GLY A 62 17.56 51.54 11.85
N SER A 63 17.15 50.27 11.88
CA SER A 63 17.10 49.38 10.69
C SER A 63 16.68 47.96 11.09
N SER A 64 15.39 47.79 11.35
CA SER A 64 14.76 46.48 11.57
C SER A 64 14.54 45.69 10.26
N SER A 65 15.29 45.98 9.20
CA SER A 65 15.07 45.39 7.88
C SER A 65 15.94 44.15 7.70
N ASN A 66 15.31 42.98 7.56
CA ASN A 66 15.97 41.74 7.19
C ASN A 66 16.75 41.93 5.87
N SER A 67 18.07 41.81 5.90
CA SER A 67 18.91 41.92 4.71
C SER A 67 20.08 40.93 4.75
N LEU A 68 20.60 40.58 3.57
CA LEU A 68 21.82 39.77 3.45
C LEU A 68 23.05 40.54 3.96
N GLU A 69 23.09 41.86 3.73
CA GLU A 69 24.17 42.74 4.19
C GLU A 69 24.32 42.71 5.70
N ASN A 70 23.20 42.61 6.43
CA ASN A 70 23.19 42.49 7.89
C ASN A 70 23.88 41.22 8.40
N CYS A 71 24.02 40.17 7.58
CA CYS A 71 24.75 38.96 7.95
C CYS A 71 26.27 39.15 7.95
N PHE A 72 26.77 40.20 7.30
CA PHE A 72 28.20 40.51 7.17
C PHE A 72 28.62 41.77 7.94
N LEU A 73 27.68 42.44 8.63
CA LEU A 73 27.96 43.58 9.51
C LEU A 73 28.96 43.20 10.62
N GLU A 74 29.71 44.20 11.10
CA GLU A 74 30.71 44.05 12.15
C GLU A 74 31.85 43.05 11.83
N GLY A 75 32.31 43.03 10.57
CA GLY A 75 33.54 42.34 10.21
C GLY A 75 33.45 40.82 10.28
N PHE A 76 32.36 40.22 9.76
CA PHE A 76 32.19 38.76 9.67
C PHE A 76 31.97 38.06 11.02
N LYS A 77 31.49 38.76 12.06
CA LYS A 77 31.26 38.20 13.40
C LYS A 77 30.31 37.00 13.36
N LEU A 78 29.17 37.11 12.66
CA LEU A 78 28.21 36.02 12.50
C LEU A 78 28.80 34.83 11.73
N THR A 79 29.45 35.06 10.58
CA THR A 79 29.99 33.98 9.74
C THR A 79 31.19 33.28 10.39
N THR A 80 31.99 34.00 11.18
CA THR A 80 33.05 33.41 12.02
C THR A 80 32.46 32.55 13.13
N CYS A 81 31.44 33.06 13.84
CA CYS A 81 30.69 32.32 14.84
C CYS A 81 30.03 31.04 14.28
N LEU A 82 29.47 31.12 13.07
CA LEU A 82 28.93 29.94 12.36
C LEU A 82 30.03 28.91 12.08
N ASN A 83 31.21 29.36 11.64
CA ASN A 83 32.34 28.46 11.39
C ASN A 83 32.82 27.79 12.69
N GLU A 84 32.91 28.52 13.79
CA GLU A 84 33.29 27.95 15.08
C GLU A 84 32.26 26.93 15.61
N ARG A 85 30.96 27.23 15.46
CA ARG A 85 29.88 26.42 16.02
C ARG A 85 29.52 25.20 15.17
N PHE A 86 29.60 25.32 13.85
CA PHE A 86 29.15 24.30 12.90
C PHE A 86 30.25 23.77 11.98
N ASN A 87 31.50 24.25 12.13
CA ASN A 87 32.65 23.87 11.31
C ASN A 87 32.36 23.95 9.81
N THR A 88 31.93 25.13 9.37
CA THR A 88 31.50 25.39 8.00
C THR A 88 32.66 25.44 7.00
N GLY A 89 33.90 25.49 7.49
CA GLY A 89 35.13 25.48 6.69
C GLY A 89 35.54 26.84 6.13
N SER A 90 34.77 27.90 6.40
CA SER A 90 35.06 29.26 5.94
C SER A 90 34.39 30.31 6.83
N ASN A 91 35.10 31.40 7.12
CA ASN A 91 34.55 32.57 7.83
C ASN A 91 33.68 33.46 6.92
N TYR A 92 33.38 33.04 5.69
CA TYR A 92 32.58 33.80 4.72
C TYR A 92 31.29 33.09 4.31
N THR A 93 31.00 31.93 4.90
CA THR A 93 29.84 31.12 4.51
C THR A 93 28.62 31.38 5.39
N LEU A 94 27.47 31.44 4.73
CA LEU A 94 26.15 31.53 5.35
C LEU A 94 25.40 30.20 5.32
N SER A 95 26.09 29.13 4.89
CA SER A 95 25.55 27.78 4.91
C SER A 95 26.22 26.93 5.98
N PHE A 96 25.43 26.17 6.72
CA PHE A 96 25.93 25.23 7.71
C PHE A 96 25.10 23.95 7.69
N SER A 97 25.69 22.86 8.17
CA SER A 97 25.03 21.56 8.23
C SER A 97 24.53 21.28 9.64
N VAL A 98 23.26 20.94 9.75
CA VAL A 98 22.67 20.40 10.98
C VAL A 98 22.23 18.98 10.68
N SER A 99 22.61 18.01 11.52
CA SER A 99 22.17 16.64 11.32
C SER A 99 20.64 16.54 11.31
N MET A 100 20.09 15.51 10.67
CA MET A 100 18.66 15.21 10.72
C MET A 100 18.12 15.30 12.17
N PHE A 101 18.80 14.64 13.12
CA PHE A 101 18.43 14.59 14.54
C PHE A 101 18.65 15.90 15.32
N GLY A 102 19.09 16.97 14.67
CA GLY A 102 19.39 18.24 15.30
C GLY A 102 20.73 18.24 16.05
N LEU A 103 20.95 19.28 16.86
CA LEU A 103 22.08 19.34 17.81
C LEU A 103 21.80 18.49 19.06
N LYS A 104 22.82 18.20 19.87
CA LYS A 104 22.71 17.31 21.05
C LYS A 104 21.54 17.66 21.99
N LYS A 105 21.22 18.95 22.15
CA LYS A 105 20.15 19.46 23.03
C LYS A 105 18.74 19.45 22.41
N ASP A 106 18.62 19.27 21.10
CA ASP A 106 17.33 19.29 20.39
C ASP A 106 16.60 17.95 20.57
N GLN A 107 15.79 17.85 21.62
CA GLN A 107 15.01 16.64 21.92
C GLN A 107 13.73 16.54 21.08
N ILE A 108 13.13 17.68 20.71
CA ILE A 108 11.85 17.72 20.00
C ILE A 108 12.04 17.26 18.54
N SER A 109 13.11 17.68 17.85
CA SER A 109 13.43 17.17 16.51
C SER A 109 13.59 15.65 16.51
N LYS A 110 14.27 15.09 17.52
CA LYS A 110 14.47 13.63 17.64
C LYS A 110 13.15 12.89 17.80
N VAL A 111 12.23 13.42 18.61
CA VAL A 111 10.90 12.83 18.81
C VAL A 111 10.09 12.90 17.52
N LEU A 112 10.04 14.07 16.86
CA LEU A 112 9.31 14.24 15.61
C LEU A 112 9.84 13.30 14.51
N ILE A 113 11.15 13.19 14.37
CA ILE A 113 11.79 12.27 13.43
C ILE A 113 11.48 10.82 13.77
N GLY A 114 11.56 10.44 15.05
CA GLY A 114 11.18 9.10 15.49
C GLY A 114 9.76 8.76 15.08
N LEU A 115 8.82 9.68 15.27
CA LEU A 115 7.43 9.52 14.84
C LEU A 115 7.30 9.41 13.32
N VAL A 116 8.04 10.22 12.55
CA VAL A 116 8.06 10.14 11.07
C VAL A 116 8.58 8.77 10.61
N ILE A 117 9.71 8.29 11.14
CA ILE A 117 10.28 6.98 10.80
C ILE A 117 9.31 5.85 11.18
N LEU A 118 8.74 5.89 12.38
CA LEU A 118 7.78 4.88 12.83
C LEU A 118 6.52 4.86 11.96
N THR A 119 5.99 6.02 11.61
CA THR A 119 4.81 6.15 10.74
C THR A 119 5.12 5.60 9.35
N PHE A 120 6.30 5.90 8.80
CA PHE A 120 6.77 5.34 7.52
C PHE A 120 6.85 3.81 7.59
N LEU A 121 7.57 3.25 8.56
CA LEU A 121 7.74 1.80 8.69
C LEU A 121 6.40 1.08 8.90
N PHE A 122 5.51 1.66 9.70
CA PHE A 122 4.18 1.09 9.94
C PHE A 122 3.32 1.11 8.68
N ALA A 123 3.28 2.24 7.96
CA ALA A 123 2.55 2.35 6.70
C ALA A 123 3.09 1.36 5.65
N GLN A 124 4.41 1.23 5.53
CA GLN A 124 5.04 0.25 4.64
C GLN A 124 4.71 -1.18 5.05
N ALA A 125 4.82 -1.52 6.34
CA ALA A 125 4.49 -2.87 6.82
C ALA A 125 3.03 -3.26 6.47
N VAL A 126 2.08 -2.37 6.75
CA VAL A 126 0.67 -2.59 6.39
C VAL A 126 0.51 -2.70 4.87
N PHE A 127 1.16 -1.84 4.09
CA PHE A 127 1.14 -1.89 2.63
C PHE A 127 1.63 -3.25 2.10
N GLN A 128 2.76 -3.76 2.58
CA GLN A 128 3.33 -5.00 2.08
C GLN A 128 2.48 -6.22 2.47
N ILE A 129 2.01 -6.27 3.72
CA ILE A 129 1.13 -7.34 4.20
C ILE A 129 -0.18 -7.38 3.39
N MET A 130 -0.77 -6.22 3.10
CA MET A 130 -2.00 -6.14 2.32
C MET A 130 -1.79 -6.53 0.85
N HIS A 131 -0.67 -6.14 0.24
CA HIS A 131 -0.34 -6.54 -1.14
C HIS A 131 -0.21 -8.06 -1.25
N TYR A 132 0.45 -8.68 -0.26
CA TYR A 132 0.58 -10.13 -0.15
C TYR A 132 -0.79 -10.82 0.01
N PHE A 133 -1.65 -10.35 0.93
CA PHE A 133 -2.98 -10.94 1.11
C PHE A 133 -3.88 -10.78 -0.11
N ASN A 134 -3.78 -9.65 -0.82
CA ASN A 134 -4.50 -9.47 -2.08
C ASN A 134 -4.06 -10.48 -3.14
N TRP A 135 -2.75 -10.69 -3.30
CA TRP A 135 -2.22 -11.72 -4.20
C TRP A 135 -2.71 -13.12 -3.82
N ILE A 136 -2.69 -13.49 -2.53
CA ILE A 136 -3.24 -14.76 -2.05
C ILE A 136 -4.73 -14.88 -2.40
N LYS A 137 -5.51 -13.85 -2.07
CA LYS A 137 -6.96 -13.82 -2.30
C LYS A 137 -7.28 -14.03 -3.77
N ARG A 138 -6.63 -13.27 -4.66
CA ARG A 138 -6.76 -13.43 -6.13
C ARG A 138 -6.40 -14.84 -6.59
N LYS A 139 -5.22 -15.33 -6.21
CA LYS A 139 -4.75 -16.67 -6.57
C LYS A 139 -5.77 -17.73 -6.15
N ARG A 140 -6.29 -17.62 -4.93
CA ARG A 140 -7.26 -18.58 -4.38
C ARG A 140 -8.60 -18.53 -5.09
N ILE A 141 -9.14 -17.33 -5.40
CA ILE A 141 -10.35 -17.18 -6.21
C ILE A 141 -10.18 -17.85 -7.58
N GLN A 142 -9.04 -17.64 -8.24
CA GLN A 142 -8.75 -18.24 -9.54
C GLN A 142 -8.60 -19.77 -9.47
N GLN A 143 -8.04 -20.30 -8.39
CA GLN A 143 -7.98 -21.76 -8.18
C GLN A 143 -9.37 -22.37 -7.89
N ILE A 144 -10.21 -21.71 -7.08
CA ILE A 144 -11.61 -22.13 -6.85
C ILE A 144 -12.39 -22.13 -8.17
N LEU A 145 -12.12 -21.16 -9.04
CA LEU A 145 -12.70 -21.11 -10.38
C LEU A 145 -12.28 -22.32 -11.23
N SER A 146 -11.01 -22.69 -11.22
CA SER A 146 -10.47 -23.84 -11.95
C SER A 146 -11.09 -25.18 -11.51
N GLU A 147 -11.14 -25.38 -10.19
CA GLU A 147 -11.55 -26.66 -9.58
C GLU A 147 -13.08 -26.80 -9.47
N GLY A 148 -13.79 -25.69 -9.24
CA GLY A 148 -15.23 -25.69 -8.95
C GLY A 148 -16.11 -25.03 -10.02
N GLN A 149 -15.54 -24.33 -11.01
CA GLN A 149 -16.26 -23.46 -11.95
C GLN A 149 -17.14 -22.42 -11.22
N ILE A 150 -16.64 -21.94 -10.08
CA ILE A 150 -17.31 -20.94 -9.24
C ILE A 150 -16.39 -19.73 -9.12
N PHE A 151 -16.85 -18.59 -9.60
CA PHE A 151 -16.22 -17.30 -9.40
C PHE A 151 -16.79 -16.63 -8.14
N LEU A 152 -15.93 -16.26 -7.21
CA LEU A 152 -16.35 -15.58 -5.98
C LEU A 152 -16.34 -14.07 -6.19
N ASN A 153 -17.51 -13.45 -6.16
CA ASN A 153 -17.65 -12.01 -6.29
C ASN A 153 -17.48 -11.33 -4.92
N GLY A 154 -16.28 -10.81 -4.68
CA GLY A 154 -15.95 -10.06 -3.47
C GLY A 154 -16.48 -8.63 -3.51
N ASN A 155 -17.36 -8.25 -2.58
CA ASN A 155 -17.71 -6.85 -2.39
C ASN A 155 -16.52 -6.09 -1.76
N LYS A 156 -16.14 -4.94 -2.33
CA LYS A 156 -14.90 -4.20 -2.05
C LYS A 156 -14.91 -3.41 -0.73
N LYS A 157 -15.73 -3.81 0.24
CA LYS A 157 -16.02 -3.01 1.44
C LYS A 157 -14.79 -2.77 2.31
N TYR A 158 -14.05 -3.82 2.63
CA TYR A 158 -12.80 -3.72 3.43
C TYR A 158 -11.65 -3.06 2.66
N GLU A 159 -11.68 -3.19 1.34
CA GLU A 159 -10.66 -2.65 0.43
C GLU A 159 -10.79 -1.11 0.33
N LYS A 160 -12.03 -0.58 0.36
CA LYS A 160 -12.30 0.86 0.49
C LYS A 160 -11.80 1.43 1.83
N MET A 161 -11.97 0.71 2.93
CA MET A 161 -11.45 1.14 4.24
C MET A 161 -9.92 1.26 4.24
N LEU A 162 -9.22 0.37 3.53
CA LEU A 162 -7.77 0.44 3.38
C LEU A 162 -7.34 1.68 2.57
N THR A 163 -8.04 2.01 1.49
CA THR A 163 -7.79 3.23 0.72
C THR A 163 -7.90 4.48 1.61
N ILE A 164 -8.94 4.55 2.45
CA ILE A 164 -9.13 5.65 3.41
C ILE A 164 -8.01 5.67 4.45
N TYR A 165 -7.62 4.51 4.98
CA TYR A 165 -6.51 4.39 5.93
C TYR A 165 -5.21 4.94 5.36
N PHE A 166 -4.79 4.54 4.15
CA PHE A 166 -3.56 5.03 3.54
C PHE A 166 -3.61 6.53 3.26
N PHE A 167 -4.78 7.06 2.91
CA PHE A 167 -4.98 8.49 2.72
C PHE A 167 -4.79 9.27 4.03
N ILE A 168 -5.42 8.84 5.12
CA ILE A 168 -5.30 9.50 6.44
C ILE A 168 -3.86 9.41 6.96
N VAL A 169 -3.23 8.25 6.87
CA VAL A 169 -1.83 8.06 7.30
C VAL A 169 -0.89 8.93 6.47
N GLY A 170 -1.12 9.03 5.15
CA GLY A 170 -0.36 9.93 4.28
C GLY A 170 -0.48 11.40 4.69
N LEU A 171 -1.67 11.86 5.07
CA LEU A 171 -1.87 13.22 5.57
C LEU A 171 -1.15 13.47 6.89
N ILE A 172 -1.28 12.56 7.86
CA ILE A 172 -0.57 12.66 9.15
C ILE A 172 0.94 12.68 8.92
N TYR A 173 1.43 11.83 8.03
CA TYR A 173 2.84 11.73 7.67
C TYR A 173 3.38 13.04 7.09
N ALA A 174 2.68 13.63 6.12
CA ALA A 174 3.03 14.91 5.54
C ALA A 174 2.99 16.05 6.59
N ALA A 175 1.95 16.06 7.45
CA ALA A 175 1.82 17.05 8.51
C ALA A 175 2.99 16.99 9.52
N LEU A 176 3.40 15.78 9.93
CA LEU A 176 4.56 15.61 10.82
C LEU A 176 5.86 16.16 10.19
N LYS A 177 6.07 15.93 8.88
CA LYS A 177 7.22 16.49 8.16
C LYS A 177 7.17 18.01 8.09
N VAL A 178 6.01 18.60 7.82
CA VAL A 178 5.85 20.06 7.81
C VAL A 178 6.11 20.66 9.18
N ILE A 179 5.54 20.08 10.24
CA ILE A 179 5.78 20.52 11.63
C ILE A 179 7.27 20.42 11.97
N TRP A 180 7.94 19.34 11.56
CA TRP A 180 9.37 19.19 11.77
C TRP A 180 10.20 20.25 11.04
N ILE A 181 9.88 20.55 9.77
CA ILE A 181 10.56 21.63 9.00
C ILE A 181 10.37 22.98 9.70
N LEU A 182 9.15 23.30 10.10
CA LEU A 182 8.83 24.58 10.76
C LEU A 182 9.55 24.71 12.11
N TYR A 183 9.48 23.67 12.95
CA TYR A 183 10.17 23.64 14.24
C TYR A 183 11.68 23.78 14.06
N ARG A 184 12.27 23.03 13.13
CA ARG A 184 13.71 23.10 12.83
C ARG A 184 14.13 24.49 12.38
N ASN A 185 13.37 25.12 11.49
CA ASN A 185 13.67 26.48 11.05
C ASN A 185 13.58 27.48 12.22
N ASP A 186 12.61 27.35 13.12
CA ASP A 186 12.46 28.22 14.29
C ASP A 186 13.59 28.02 15.32
N GLU A 187 13.88 26.78 15.70
CA GLU A 187 14.91 26.42 16.69
C GLU A 187 16.31 26.93 16.29
N TYR A 188 16.66 26.83 15.00
CA TYR A 188 17.97 27.28 14.52
C TYR A 188 17.98 28.75 14.06
N SER A 189 16.82 29.43 14.02
CA SER A 189 16.71 30.83 13.58
C SER A 189 17.40 31.84 14.50
N ASN A 190 17.66 31.50 15.77
CA ASN A 190 18.33 32.39 16.71
C ASN A 190 19.75 31.87 16.99
N ILE A 191 20.75 32.63 16.55
CA ILE A 191 22.17 32.26 16.69
C ILE A 191 22.83 33.25 17.64
N GLU A 192 23.17 32.74 18.82
CA GLU A 192 23.98 33.45 19.83
C GLU A 192 25.46 33.43 19.43
N CYS A 193 26.06 34.61 19.31
CA CYS A 193 27.45 34.85 18.94
C CYS A 193 28.09 35.85 19.91
N GLY A 194 28.53 35.36 21.08
CA GLY A 194 28.96 36.20 22.20
C GLY A 194 27.76 36.85 22.90
N ASP A 195 27.81 38.17 23.09
CA ASP A 195 26.72 38.93 23.71
C ASP A 195 25.57 39.27 22.74
N ASP A 196 25.77 39.02 21.44
CA ASP A 196 24.77 39.31 20.40
C ASP A 196 23.97 38.07 20.00
N THR A 197 22.67 38.26 19.83
CA THR A 197 21.78 37.24 19.25
C THR A 197 21.35 37.70 17.86
N TYR A 198 21.72 36.93 16.85
CA TYR A 198 21.31 37.14 15.46
C TYR A 198 20.08 36.30 15.17
N LYS A 199 19.02 36.94 14.71
CA LYS A 199 17.88 36.25 14.12
C LYS A 199 18.13 36.09 12.62
N VAL A 200 18.30 34.85 12.18
CA VAL A 200 18.61 34.45 10.82
C VAL A 200 17.38 33.92 10.09
N TYR A 201 17.32 34.19 8.80
CA TYR A 201 16.26 33.73 7.91
C TYR A 201 16.87 32.85 6.84
N TYR A 202 16.24 31.71 6.59
CA TYR A 202 16.74 30.72 5.64
C TYR A 202 16.15 30.91 4.24
N LEU A 203 16.90 30.53 3.19
CA LEU A 203 16.35 30.34 1.85
C LEU A 203 15.39 29.15 1.91
N GLY A 204 14.13 29.42 2.23
CA GLY A 204 13.06 28.55 1.81
C GLY A 204 12.68 28.95 0.40
N THR A 205 13.35 28.43 -0.62
CA THR A 205 12.68 28.28 -1.92
C THR A 205 11.48 27.41 -1.62
N VAL A 206 10.30 28.03 -1.44
CA VAL A 206 9.05 27.33 -1.13
C VAL A 206 8.85 26.17 -2.12
N SER A 207 9.32 26.34 -3.36
CA SER A 207 9.39 25.33 -4.41
C SER A 207 10.29 24.11 -4.10
N GLU A 208 11.44 24.27 -3.46
CA GLU A 208 12.37 23.17 -3.16
C GLU A 208 11.91 22.38 -1.92
N GLN A 209 11.46 23.08 -0.88
CA GLN A 209 10.87 22.42 0.30
C GLN A 209 9.56 21.73 -0.06
N ALA A 210 8.70 22.37 -0.87
CA ALA A 210 7.50 21.73 -1.40
C ALA A 210 7.84 20.58 -2.35
N GLY A 211 8.83 20.73 -3.22
CA GLY A 211 9.27 19.68 -4.13
C GLY A 211 9.79 18.44 -3.40
N ASN A 212 10.60 18.62 -2.36
CA ASN A 212 11.11 17.54 -1.52
C ASN A 212 10.01 16.90 -0.67
N LEU A 213 9.08 17.69 -0.14
CA LEU A 213 7.90 17.19 0.57
C LEU A 213 7.01 16.37 -0.36
N ILE A 214 6.74 16.85 -1.58
CA ILE A 214 5.96 16.13 -2.60
C ILE A 214 6.67 14.84 -2.98
N THR A 215 7.97 14.89 -3.30
CA THR A 215 8.74 13.72 -3.75
C THR A 215 8.78 12.62 -2.69
N SER A 216 8.87 12.98 -1.41
CA SER A 216 8.81 11.99 -0.31
C SER A 216 7.40 11.56 0.06
N SER A 217 6.37 12.39 -0.21
CA SER A 217 4.98 12.09 0.14
C SER A 217 4.18 11.44 -0.99
N ILE A 218 4.68 11.47 -2.24
CA ILE A 218 3.95 10.99 -3.43
C ILE A 218 3.62 9.50 -3.36
N GLY A 219 4.48 8.70 -2.71
CA GLY A 219 4.21 7.28 -2.45
C GLY A 219 2.89 7.05 -1.71
N TYR A 220 2.57 7.90 -0.74
CA TYR A 220 1.34 7.83 0.03
C TYR A 220 0.09 8.26 -0.74
N LEU A 221 0.26 9.06 -1.80
CA LEU A 221 -0.81 9.37 -2.75
C LEU A 221 -1.01 8.24 -3.77
N LEU A 222 0.08 7.59 -4.18
CA LEU A 222 0.04 6.46 -5.11
C LEU A 222 -0.50 5.17 -4.48
N PHE A 223 -0.28 4.95 -3.19
CA PHE A 223 -0.77 3.77 -2.46
C PHE A 223 -2.29 3.56 -2.57
N PRO A 224 -3.13 4.56 -2.25
CA PRO A 224 -4.57 4.52 -2.49
C PRO A 224 -4.95 4.16 -3.95
N LEU A 225 -4.22 4.71 -4.93
CA LEU A 225 -4.49 4.51 -6.36
C LEU A 225 -4.13 3.10 -6.84
N ILE A 226 -2.97 2.59 -6.42
CA ILE A 226 -2.54 1.21 -6.69
C ILE A 226 -3.55 0.23 -6.12
N TYR A 227 -4.04 0.46 -4.90
CA TYR A 227 -5.09 -0.37 -4.35
C TYR A 227 -6.39 -0.22 -5.12
N ALA A 228 -6.89 1.00 -5.34
CA ALA A 228 -8.11 1.22 -6.09
C ALA A 228 -8.10 0.49 -7.44
N GLY A 229 -7.00 0.56 -8.20
CA GLY A 229 -6.80 -0.16 -9.47
C GLY A 229 -6.66 -1.67 -9.32
N SER A 230 -5.92 -2.15 -8.31
CA SER A 230 -5.77 -3.58 -8.04
C SER A 230 -7.08 -4.25 -7.63
N TRP A 231 -8.04 -3.53 -7.06
CA TRP A 231 -9.31 -4.13 -6.69
C TRP A 231 -10.35 -4.10 -7.82
N ILE A 232 -10.05 -3.55 -9.00
CA ILE A 232 -11.04 -3.41 -10.08
C ILE A 232 -11.48 -4.77 -10.62
N ASN A 233 -10.57 -5.72 -10.80
CA ASN A 233 -10.86 -7.02 -11.39
C ASN A 233 -9.94 -8.14 -10.85
N TYR A 234 -10.49 -9.14 -10.17
CA TYR A 234 -9.74 -10.32 -9.69
C TYR A 234 -9.29 -11.27 -10.83
N LEU A 235 -9.81 -11.06 -12.05
CA LEU A 235 -9.43 -11.77 -13.27
C LEU A 235 -8.45 -10.95 -14.14
N SER A 236 -7.95 -9.79 -13.68
CA SER A 236 -7.05 -8.95 -14.49
C SER A 236 -5.77 -9.65 -14.95
N ASP A 237 -5.34 -10.68 -14.22
CA ASP A 237 -4.10 -11.43 -14.48
C ASP A 237 -4.32 -12.57 -15.49
N LEU A 238 -5.59 -12.79 -15.90
CA LEU A 238 -5.94 -13.76 -16.92
C LEU A 238 -5.78 -13.13 -18.30
N ASP A 239 -4.78 -13.61 -19.03
CA ASP A 239 -4.52 -13.21 -20.42
C ASP A 239 -5.39 -14.05 -21.36
N PHE A 240 -6.31 -13.40 -22.08
CA PHE A 240 -7.21 -14.05 -23.04
C PHE A 240 -6.47 -14.74 -24.19
N LYS A 241 -5.32 -14.19 -24.63
CA LYS A 241 -4.52 -14.82 -25.69
C LYS A 241 -3.91 -16.13 -25.20
N LYS A 242 -3.35 -16.13 -23.99
CA LYS A 242 -2.85 -17.37 -23.38
C LYS A 242 -3.98 -18.35 -23.09
N MET A 243 -5.18 -17.85 -22.80
CA MET A 243 -6.35 -18.69 -22.57
C MET A 243 -6.67 -19.52 -23.81
N THR A 244 -6.69 -18.91 -25.00
CA THR A 244 -6.92 -19.61 -26.28
C THR A 244 -5.82 -20.58 -26.65
N ASP A 245 -4.58 -20.33 -26.23
CA ASP A 245 -3.43 -21.20 -26.53
C ASP A 245 -3.36 -22.46 -25.64
N HIS A 246 -4.03 -22.45 -24.48
CA HIS A 246 -3.89 -23.50 -23.45
C HIS A 246 -5.17 -24.29 -23.17
N LEU A 247 -6.34 -23.78 -23.58
CA LEU A 247 -7.62 -24.46 -23.41
C LEU A 247 -8.08 -25.05 -24.74
N SER A 248 -8.47 -26.33 -24.71
CA SER A 248 -9.12 -26.96 -25.85
C SER A 248 -10.45 -26.28 -26.17
N HIS A 249 -10.94 -26.44 -27.40
CA HIS A 249 -12.24 -25.92 -27.81
C HIS A 249 -13.39 -26.44 -26.92
N VAL A 250 -13.26 -27.65 -26.36
CA VAL A 250 -14.24 -28.23 -25.42
C VAL A 250 -14.20 -27.50 -24.08
N SER A 251 -13.02 -27.29 -23.49
CA SER A 251 -12.87 -26.54 -22.24
C SER A 251 -13.27 -25.08 -22.39
N MET A 252 -13.00 -24.47 -23.54
CA MET A 252 -13.42 -23.10 -23.85
C MET A 252 -14.95 -22.95 -23.79
N LYS A 253 -15.69 -23.95 -24.30
CA LYS A 253 -17.16 -23.96 -24.21
C LYS A 253 -17.67 -24.08 -22.77
N GLN A 254 -16.89 -24.62 -21.83
CA GLN A 254 -17.30 -24.76 -20.43
C GLN A 254 -17.17 -23.45 -19.63
N ILE A 255 -16.48 -22.44 -20.16
CA ILE A 255 -16.39 -21.11 -19.51
C ILE A 255 -17.77 -20.49 -19.33
N LYS A 256 -18.71 -20.74 -20.25
CA LYS A 256 -20.10 -20.26 -20.11
C LYS A 256 -20.82 -20.83 -18.88
N ASN A 257 -20.37 -21.99 -18.38
CA ASN A 257 -20.95 -22.68 -17.22
C ASN A 257 -20.37 -22.18 -15.88
N ILE A 258 -19.49 -21.17 -15.92
CA ILE A 258 -18.95 -20.55 -14.71
C ILE A 258 -20.07 -19.79 -14.02
N LEU A 259 -20.21 -20.06 -12.72
CA LEU A 259 -21.20 -19.41 -11.88
C LEU A 259 -20.56 -18.45 -10.90
N VAL A 260 -21.23 -17.34 -10.65
CA VAL A 260 -20.85 -16.32 -9.70
C VAL A 260 -21.54 -16.59 -8.37
N LEU A 261 -20.77 -16.62 -7.29
CA LEU A 261 -21.26 -16.73 -5.92
C LEU A 261 -20.86 -15.48 -5.14
N ASP A 262 -21.82 -14.86 -4.47
CA ASP A 262 -21.57 -13.71 -3.61
C ASP A 262 -20.76 -14.10 -2.37
N PHE A 263 -19.80 -13.25 -2.01
CA PHE A 263 -18.88 -13.51 -0.90
C PHE A 263 -19.56 -13.67 0.46
N GLU A 264 -20.70 -12.98 0.68
CA GLU A 264 -21.47 -13.10 1.92
C GLU A 264 -22.09 -14.50 2.06
N ILE A 265 -22.58 -15.06 0.95
CA ILE A 265 -23.12 -16.42 0.92
C ILE A 265 -21.98 -17.43 1.07
N TYR A 266 -20.86 -17.22 0.35
CA TYR A 266 -19.64 -18.02 0.50
C TYR A 266 -19.22 -18.13 1.98
N ASN A 267 -19.09 -17.02 2.70
CA ASN A 267 -18.67 -17.03 4.10
C ASN A 267 -19.61 -17.88 4.97
N LYS A 268 -20.93 -17.77 4.77
CA LYS A 268 -21.92 -18.59 5.50
C LYS A 268 -21.74 -20.07 5.22
N ILE A 269 -21.52 -20.46 3.96
CA ILE A 269 -21.30 -21.86 3.57
C ILE A 269 -20.05 -22.42 4.25
N ILE A 270 -18.94 -21.68 4.15
CA ILE A 270 -17.64 -22.11 4.69
C ILE A 270 -17.66 -22.17 6.21
N ASP A 271 -18.23 -21.17 6.88
CA ASP A 271 -18.35 -21.16 8.34
C ASP A 271 -19.12 -22.38 8.85
N ASN A 272 -20.26 -22.67 8.23
CA ASN A 272 -21.09 -23.81 8.59
C ASN A 272 -20.39 -25.14 8.29
N ALA A 273 -19.71 -25.27 7.16
CA ALA A 273 -19.00 -26.48 6.77
C ALA A 273 -17.81 -26.78 7.69
N ILE A 274 -17.03 -25.76 8.04
CA ILE A 274 -15.85 -25.91 8.90
C ILE A 274 -16.24 -26.29 10.33
N ILE A 275 -17.29 -25.66 10.89
CA ILE A 275 -17.79 -26.03 12.22
C ILE A 275 -18.24 -27.50 12.25
N LYS A 276 -18.93 -27.95 11.20
CA LYS A 276 -19.42 -29.33 11.10
C LYS A 276 -18.29 -30.35 10.93
N LYS A 277 -17.28 -30.05 10.12
CA LYS A 277 -16.17 -30.96 9.84
C LYS A 277 -15.15 -31.02 10.99
N TYR A 278 -14.98 -29.93 11.73
CA TYR A 278 -14.02 -29.80 12.82
C TYR A 278 -14.66 -29.38 14.15
N PRO A 279 -15.59 -30.17 14.71
CA PRO A 279 -16.33 -29.80 15.92
C PRO A 279 -15.44 -29.66 17.16
N ASN A 280 -14.29 -30.35 17.18
CA ASN A 280 -13.38 -30.41 18.32
C ASN A 280 -12.21 -29.40 18.22
N ASP A 281 -12.12 -28.62 17.14
CA ASP A 281 -11.07 -27.61 17.00
C ASP A 281 -11.32 -26.42 17.95
N SER A 282 -10.24 -25.86 18.51
CA SER A 282 -10.34 -24.68 19.38
C SER A 282 -10.87 -23.46 18.62
N LYS A 283 -11.45 -22.48 19.33
CA LYS A 283 -11.98 -21.23 18.73
C LYS A 283 -10.95 -20.53 17.83
N PHE A 284 -9.69 -20.48 18.25
CA PHE A 284 -8.60 -19.89 17.46
C PHE A 284 -8.31 -20.67 16.18
N LYS A 285 -8.25 -22.00 16.27
CA LYS A 285 -8.01 -22.86 15.09
C LYS A 285 -9.19 -22.78 14.11
N LEU A 286 -10.42 -22.74 14.61
CA LEU A 286 -11.62 -22.50 13.81
C LEU A 286 -11.58 -21.12 13.13
N PHE A 287 -11.16 -20.07 13.84
CA PHE A 287 -10.99 -18.74 13.26
C PHE A 287 -10.00 -18.75 12.08
N LEU A 288 -8.84 -19.38 12.23
CA LEU A 288 -7.84 -19.48 11.15
C LEU A 288 -8.40 -20.25 9.95
N ARG A 289 -9.12 -21.36 10.19
CA ARG A 289 -9.74 -22.15 9.12
C ARG A 289 -10.83 -21.39 8.36
N LYS A 290 -11.69 -20.65 9.07
CA LYS A 290 -12.80 -19.87 8.48
C LYS A 290 -12.34 -18.70 7.62
N ASN A 291 -11.22 -18.08 7.98
CA ASN A 291 -10.66 -16.95 7.24
C ASN A 291 -9.85 -17.43 6.03
N THR A 292 -10.54 -18.07 5.09
CA THR A 292 -10.01 -18.75 3.91
C THR A 292 -9.38 -17.83 2.87
N PHE A 293 -9.30 -16.51 3.05
CA PHE A 293 -8.50 -15.65 2.16
C PHE A 293 -7.34 -14.97 2.86
N SER A 294 -7.27 -15.10 4.18
CA SER A 294 -6.19 -14.57 5.01
C SER A 294 -5.24 -15.67 5.46
N PHE A 295 -5.70 -16.91 5.62
CA PHE A 295 -4.85 -18.01 6.09
C PHE A 295 -4.89 -19.23 5.17
N LEU A 296 -3.76 -19.92 5.10
CA LEU A 296 -3.59 -21.13 4.29
C LEU A 296 -4.04 -22.41 5.01
N THR A 297 -4.60 -22.30 6.22
CA THR A 297 -5.00 -23.43 7.06
C THR A 297 -6.04 -24.33 6.40
N THR A 298 -6.94 -23.75 5.61
CA THR A 298 -7.92 -24.48 4.79
C THR A 298 -7.41 -24.49 3.34
N PRO A 299 -7.12 -25.67 2.75
CA PRO A 299 -6.68 -25.80 1.37
C PRO A 299 -7.81 -25.52 0.39
N THR A 300 -7.46 -25.16 -0.84
CA THR A 300 -8.45 -24.82 -1.89
C THR A 300 -9.34 -26.02 -2.25
N SER A 301 -8.78 -27.22 -2.30
CA SER A 301 -9.53 -28.45 -2.54
C SER A 301 -10.65 -28.66 -1.53
N GLU A 302 -10.39 -28.40 -0.24
CA GLU A 302 -11.39 -28.50 0.82
C GLU A 302 -12.49 -27.43 0.67
N ILE A 303 -12.13 -26.22 0.26
CA ILE A 303 -13.12 -25.17 -0.04
C ILE A 303 -14.05 -25.64 -1.17
N VAL A 304 -13.49 -26.23 -2.23
CA VAL A 304 -14.25 -26.74 -3.38
C VAL A 304 -15.14 -27.93 -2.97
N GLU A 305 -14.66 -28.82 -2.09
CA GLU A 305 -15.45 -29.91 -1.50
C GLU A 305 -16.70 -29.39 -0.76
N PHE A 306 -16.66 -28.19 -0.17
CA PHE A 306 -17.83 -27.58 0.46
C PHE A 306 -18.75 -26.89 -0.56
N LEU A 307 -18.18 -26.24 -1.56
CA LEU A 307 -18.95 -25.44 -2.53
C LEU A 307 -19.68 -26.28 -3.58
N VAL A 308 -19.06 -27.35 -4.09
CA VAL A 308 -19.65 -28.17 -5.17
C VAL A 308 -20.96 -28.87 -4.75
N PRO A 309 -21.07 -29.47 -3.55
CA PRO A 309 -22.34 -30.01 -3.07
C PRO A 309 -23.40 -28.93 -2.86
N HIS A 310 -23.01 -27.75 -2.35
CA HIS A 310 -23.93 -26.62 -2.16
C HIS A 310 -24.47 -26.09 -3.50
N LYS A 311 -23.62 -26.02 -4.52
CA LYS A 311 -24.01 -25.70 -5.91
C LYS A 311 -25.09 -26.65 -6.45
N LYS A 312 -25.01 -27.93 -6.11
CA LYS A 312 -26.01 -28.94 -6.53
C LYS A 312 -27.31 -28.84 -5.72
N SER A 313 -27.23 -28.58 -4.42
CA SER A 313 -28.42 -28.57 -3.54
C SER A 313 -29.19 -27.24 -3.57
N THR A 314 -28.48 -26.13 -3.80
CA THR A 314 -28.97 -24.76 -3.64
C THR A 314 -28.52 -23.89 -4.82
N PRO A 315 -28.89 -24.24 -6.07
CA PRO A 315 -28.37 -23.58 -7.26
C PRO A 315 -28.79 -22.11 -7.39
N GLN A 316 -29.89 -21.71 -6.77
CA GLN A 316 -30.38 -20.32 -6.78
C GLN A 316 -29.44 -19.31 -6.10
N ASP A 317 -28.50 -19.78 -5.27
CA ASP A 317 -27.48 -18.93 -4.64
C ASP A 317 -26.39 -18.50 -5.64
N PHE A 318 -26.38 -19.10 -6.83
CA PHE A 318 -25.38 -18.90 -7.87
C PHE A 318 -25.98 -18.19 -9.07
N GLN A 319 -25.30 -17.18 -9.59
CA GLN A 319 -25.71 -16.43 -10.78
C GLN A 319 -24.85 -16.84 -11.98
N PRO A 320 -25.38 -16.89 -13.21
CA PRO A 320 -24.54 -17.07 -14.38
C PRO A 320 -23.60 -15.88 -14.56
N MET A 321 -22.37 -16.12 -15.03
CA MET A 321 -21.38 -15.07 -15.25
C MET A 321 -21.68 -14.23 -16.51
N LEU A 322 -22.37 -14.79 -17.49
CA LEU A 322 -22.76 -14.10 -18.73
C LEU A 322 -24.06 -13.31 -18.52
N TYR A 323 -23.99 -11.99 -18.75
CA TYR A 323 -25.17 -11.12 -18.77
C TYR A 323 -26.09 -11.57 -19.91
N ASN A 324 -27.33 -11.94 -19.58
CA ASN A 324 -28.43 -12.47 -20.43
C ASN A 324 -28.71 -13.98 -20.35
N GLU A 325 -28.04 -14.76 -19.50
CA GLU A 325 -28.52 -16.11 -19.17
C GLU A 325 -29.53 -16.08 -18.01
N ASN A 326 -30.58 -16.91 -18.11
CA ASN A 326 -31.61 -17.01 -17.08
C ASN A 326 -30.99 -17.43 -15.73
N LYS A 327 -31.47 -16.83 -14.63
CA LYS A 327 -31.08 -17.26 -13.28
C LYS A 327 -31.33 -18.76 -13.13
N ILE A 328 -30.34 -19.46 -12.59
CA ILE A 328 -30.40 -20.92 -12.45
C ILE A 328 -31.49 -21.25 -11.43
N SER A 329 -32.50 -21.98 -11.88
CA SER A 329 -33.57 -22.49 -11.04
C SER A 329 -33.28 -23.95 -10.67
N LYS A 330 -33.91 -24.47 -9.61
CA LYS A 330 -33.78 -25.89 -9.23
C LYS A 330 -34.15 -26.87 -10.36
N LEU A 331 -34.93 -26.44 -11.35
CA LEU A 331 -35.42 -27.28 -12.43
C LEU A 331 -34.38 -27.50 -13.55
N SER A 332 -33.56 -26.49 -13.87
CA SER A 332 -32.68 -26.53 -15.06
C SER A 332 -31.46 -27.46 -14.93
N LEU A 333 -31.07 -27.85 -13.71
CA LEU A 333 -30.00 -28.82 -13.48
C LEU A 333 -30.43 -30.28 -13.70
N ILE A 334 -31.75 -30.54 -13.70
CA ILE A 334 -32.30 -31.89 -13.89
C ILE A 334 -32.42 -32.20 -15.39
N ASP A 335 -32.74 -31.19 -16.20
CA ASP A 335 -32.93 -31.36 -17.65
C ASP A 335 -31.63 -31.62 -18.43
N GLU A 336 -30.48 -31.09 -18.00
CA GLU A 336 -29.18 -31.43 -18.62
C GLU A 336 -28.75 -32.88 -18.36
N VAL A 337 -29.13 -33.47 -17.22
CA VAL A 337 -28.83 -34.89 -16.90
C VAL A 337 -29.71 -35.85 -17.71
N HIS A 338 -30.88 -35.40 -18.15
CA HIS A 338 -31.78 -36.22 -18.97
C HIS A 338 -31.49 -36.12 -20.47
N ASN A 339 -31.05 -34.96 -20.98
CA ASN A 339 -30.75 -34.79 -22.41
C ASN A 339 -29.49 -35.53 -22.90
N ASP A 340 -28.54 -35.86 -22.02
CA ASP A 340 -27.36 -36.66 -22.40
C ASP A 340 -27.67 -38.17 -22.56
N LYS A 341 -28.87 -38.63 -22.21
CA LYS A 341 -29.30 -40.03 -22.40
C LYS A 341 -30.15 -40.27 -23.64
N GLU A 342 -30.63 -39.25 -24.33
CA GLU A 342 -31.50 -39.41 -25.51
C GLU A 342 -30.78 -39.29 -26.87
N ASN A 343 -29.51 -38.88 -26.92
CA ASN A 343 -28.77 -38.76 -28.19
C ASN A 343 -27.84 -39.96 -28.54
N ASN A 344 -28.05 -41.12 -27.91
CA ASN A 344 -27.47 -42.38 -28.38
C ASN A 344 -28.59 -43.35 -28.78
N LYS A 345 -29.15 -43.14 -29.98
CA LYS A 345 -29.82 -44.19 -30.75
C LYS A 345 -29.63 -43.96 -32.24
#